data_AF-A0A8T7K4Q4-F1
#
_entry.id   AF-A0A8T7K4Q4-F1
#
_cell.length_a   1.000
_cell.length_b   1.000
_cell.length_c   1.000
_cell.angle_alpha   90.00
_cell.angle_beta   90.00
_cell.angle_gamma   90.00
#
_symmetry.space_group_name_H-M   'P 1'
#
loop_
_entity.id
_entity.type
_entity.pdbx_description
1 polymer ?
#
loop_
_entity_poly.entity_id
_entity_poly.type
_entity_poly.pdbx_seq_one_letter_code
_entity_poly.pdbx_strand_id
1 'polypeptide(L)'
;MPFRDIEQGIAAIQAGKKEEGARLLRIALRNELVTGNVRAVTLIWLAETSDDRQFKIGCYNDALLAEPGNEQAKQRLGILLAATLPPAPAAPAAPAYPAPSAPQPAPPPRYSESGYPASVATTMPITPQPANSAQAAQHSAYRVCAVIGGPNGAGSGFFITRDGLLATTRYVVGSAETVTIEVEAGRQVSGRVVRSYSEMDLAFVMLVAPMTTEVMPITSAAQVADNTTLVALTASGQRLTGRQRPTKRLLAPHWFPTTIEKLIDAGGNPVFDDRNYLVGMLTRNSSRSSQHLFGLHINAILRALEYYVNELRADANRVYCPACGGLSRAPSVRGFYCEYCGTVLPHASEITRFPVAQADTLYGENNVSACPHCGSRSGIYGDRCLRCGGTVKI
;
A
#
# COMPACT_ATOMS: atom_id res chain seq x y z
N MET A 1 3.86 -36.59 -10.75
CA MET A 1 4.27 -36.10 -9.43
C MET A 1 5.20 -34.87 -9.42
N PRO A 2 5.56 -34.17 -10.53
CA PRO A 2 6.60 -33.12 -10.45
C PRO A 2 6.17 -31.90 -9.64
N PHE A 3 4.88 -31.60 -9.58
CA PHE A 3 4.34 -30.50 -8.76
C PHE A 3 4.57 -30.71 -7.26
N ARG A 4 4.51 -31.95 -6.79
CA ARG A 4 4.77 -32.29 -5.37
C ARG A 4 6.24 -32.06 -5.03
N ASP A 5 7.16 -32.39 -5.94
CA ASP A 5 8.59 -32.16 -5.76
C ASP A 5 8.92 -30.66 -5.77
N ILE A 6 8.21 -29.86 -6.58
CA ILE A 6 8.34 -28.39 -6.58
C ILE A 6 7.87 -27.80 -5.24
N GLU A 7 6.68 -28.18 -4.76
CA GLU A 7 6.14 -27.69 -3.49
C GLU A 7 7.03 -28.05 -2.31
N GLN A 8 7.50 -29.31 -2.26
CA GLN A 8 8.42 -29.77 -1.21
C GLN A 8 9.78 -29.09 -1.30
N GLY A 9 10.29 -28.84 -2.52
CA GLY A 9 11.52 -28.11 -2.76
C GLY A 9 11.43 -26.67 -2.25
N ILE A 10 10.36 -25.95 -2.59
CA ILE A 10 10.12 -24.58 -2.14
C ILE A 10 9.99 -24.53 -0.61
N ALA A 11 9.22 -25.44 -0.01
CA ALA A 11 9.06 -25.52 1.44
C ALA A 11 10.39 -25.80 2.15
N ALA A 12 11.25 -26.67 1.58
CA ALA A 12 12.58 -26.94 2.12
C ALA A 12 13.48 -25.69 2.09
N ILE A 13 13.46 -24.91 1.00
CA ILE A 13 14.22 -23.66 0.90
C ILE A 13 13.73 -22.64 1.95
N GLN A 14 12.42 -22.49 2.11
CA GLN A 14 11.82 -21.60 3.11
C GLN A 14 12.19 -22.00 4.54
N ALA A 15 12.35 -23.31 4.79
CA ALA A 15 12.83 -23.84 6.07
C ALA A 15 14.36 -23.76 6.24
N GLY A 16 15.08 -23.11 5.31
CA GLY A 16 16.54 -22.96 5.34
C GLY A 16 17.32 -24.17 4.83
N LYS A 17 16.66 -25.25 4.39
CA LYS A 17 17.28 -26.47 3.86
C LYS A 17 17.58 -26.33 2.37
N LYS A 18 18.53 -25.43 2.03
CA LYS A 18 18.84 -25.06 0.64
C LYS A 18 19.26 -26.23 -0.25
N GLU A 19 20.09 -27.14 0.26
CA GLU A 19 20.58 -28.31 -0.52
C GLU A 19 19.46 -29.28 -0.87
N GLU A 20 18.60 -29.61 0.10
CA GLU A 20 17.47 -30.50 -0.12
C GLU A 20 16.44 -29.87 -1.07
N GLY A 21 16.19 -28.56 -0.89
CA GLY A 21 15.39 -27.79 -1.82
C GLY A 21 15.91 -27.83 -3.25
N ALA A 22 17.21 -27.56 -3.45
CA ALA A 22 17.85 -27.60 -4.75
C ALA A 22 17.74 -28.98 -5.42
N ARG A 23 17.90 -30.05 -4.64
CA ARG A 23 17.77 -31.43 -5.12
C ARG A 23 16.38 -31.70 -5.69
N LEU A 24 15.34 -31.36 -4.93
CA LEU A 24 13.94 -31.56 -5.31
C LEU A 24 13.56 -30.74 -6.54
N LEU A 25 13.97 -29.47 -6.61
CA LEU A 25 13.69 -28.61 -7.76
C LEU A 25 14.39 -29.10 -9.05
N ARG A 26 15.63 -29.61 -8.95
CA ARG A 26 16.33 -30.20 -10.10
C ARG A 26 15.66 -31.49 -10.60
N ILE A 27 15.12 -32.31 -9.69
CA ILE A 27 14.35 -33.52 -10.08
C ILE A 27 13.09 -33.10 -10.83
N ALA A 28 12.36 -32.09 -10.33
CA ALA A 28 11.16 -31.58 -10.99
C ALA A 28 11.46 -31.00 -12.39
N LEU A 29 12.55 -30.25 -12.55
CA LEU A 29 12.93 -29.62 -13.84
C LEU A 29 13.31 -30.61 -14.95
N ARG A 30 13.63 -31.86 -14.60
CA ARG A 30 13.87 -32.95 -15.58
C ARG A 30 12.59 -33.52 -16.16
N ASN A 31 11.43 -33.18 -15.59
CA ASN A 31 10.14 -33.64 -16.08
C ASN A 31 9.61 -32.69 -17.16
N GLU A 32 9.26 -33.25 -18.33
CA GLU A 32 8.75 -32.49 -19.49
C GLU A 32 7.40 -31.81 -19.23
N LEU A 33 6.65 -32.21 -18.19
CA LEU A 33 5.40 -31.56 -17.79
C LEU A 33 5.61 -30.20 -17.11
N VAL A 34 6.84 -29.89 -16.68
CA VAL A 34 7.17 -28.61 -16.04
C VAL A 34 7.58 -27.60 -17.12
N THR A 35 6.58 -26.88 -17.64
CA THR A 35 6.72 -25.87 -18.71
C THR A 35 6.14 -24.51 -18.31
N GLY A 36 6.39 -23.49 -19.14
CA GLY A 36 5.86 -22.14 -18.96
C GLY A 36 6.18 -21.53 -17.59
N ASN A 37 5.17 -20.93 -16.97
CA ASN A 37 5.30 -20.24 -15.69
C ASN A 37 5.80 -21.16 -14.55
N VAL A 38 5.34 -22.41 -14.50
CA VAL A 38 5.76 -23.37 -13.46
C VAL A 38 7.26 -23.63 -13.55
N ARG A 39 7.80 -23.75 -14.77
CA ARG A 39 9.24 -23.89 -14.99
C ARG A 39 10.00 -22.64 -14.60
N ALA A 40 9.49 -21.46 -14.97
CA ALA A 40 10.10 -20.18 -14.62
C ALA A 40 10.19 -19.99 -13.09
N VAL A 41 9.11 -20.24 -12.36
CA VAL A 41 9.08 -20.18 -10.89
C VAL A 41 10.06 -21.17 -10.26
N THR A 42 10.10 -22.40 -10.77
CA THR A 42 11.01 -23.44 -10.26
C THR A 42 12.48 -23.03 -10.44
N LEU A 43 12.83 -22.42 -11.58
CA LEU A 43 14.18 -21.91 -11.86
C LEU A 43 14.53 -20.69 -11.00
N ILE A 44 13.57 -19.79 -10.75
CA ILE A 44 13.76 -18.66 -9.83
C ILE A 44 14.07 -19.15 -8.41
N TRP A 45 13.32 -20.14 -7.91
CA TRP A 45 13.59 -20.73 -6.59
C TRP A 45 14.90 -21.51 -6.54
N LEU A 46 15.26 -22.20 -7.63
CA LEU A 46 16.56 -22.88 -7.72
C LEU A 46 17.73 -21.88 -7.64
N ALA A 47 17.60 -20.69 -8.22
CA ALA A 47 18.61 -19.63 -8.13
C ALA A 47 18.90 -19.21 -6.67
N GLU A 48 17.90 -19.24 -5.79
CA GLU A 48 18.04 -18.85 -4.38
C GLU A 48 18.81 -19.87 -3.53
N THR A 49 19.08 -21.05 -4.08
CA THR A 49 19.82 -22.11 -3.37
C THR A 49 21.33 -21.97 -3.45
N SER A 50 21.84 -21.14 -4.37
CA SER A 50 23.27 -20.89 -4.57
C SER A 50 23.58 -19.41 -4.34
N ASP A 51 24.80 -19.10 -3.90
CA ASP A 51 25.31 -17.73 -3.87
C ASP A 51 26.18 -17.40 -5.10
N ASP A 52 26.45 -18.40 -5.95
CA ASP A 52 27.15 -18.18 -7.21
C ASP A 52 26.31 -17.33 -8.17
N ARG A 53 26.88 -16.18 -8.52
CA ARG A 53 26.27 -15.20 -9.41
C ARG A 53 26.06 -15.74 -10.82
N GLN A 54 27.01 -16.49 -11.37
CA GLN A 54 26.88 -17.03 -12.73
C GLN A 54 25.76 -18.07 -12.80
N PHE A 55 25.66 -18.93 -11.78
CA PHE A 55 24.55 -19.85 -11.62
C PHE A 55 23.20 -19.13 -11.57
N LYS A 56 23.07 -18.04 -10.78
CA LYS A 56 21.81 -17.27 -10.71
C LYS A 56 21.44 -16.64 -12.05
N ILE A 57 22.40 -16.07 -12.76
CA ILE A 57 22.20 -15.50 -14.10
C ILE A 57 21.68 -16.58 -15.06
N GLY A 58 22.29 -17.77 -15.04
CA GLY A 58 21.83 -18.92 -15.83
C GLY A 58 20.37 -19.28 -15.53
N CYS A 59 20.03 -19.44 -14.25
CA CYS A 59 18.66 -19.78 -13.85
C CYS A 59 17.63 -18.71 -14.27
N TYR A 60 17.95 -17.42 -14.17
CA TYR A 60 17.02 -16.37 -14.58
C TYR A 60 16.87 -16.27 -16.10
N ASN A 61 17.95 -16.47 -16.86
CA ASN A 61 17.85 -16.56 -18.32
C ASN A 61 16.99 -17.76 -18.75
N ASP A 62 17.19 -18.94 -18.15
CA ASP A 62 16.38 -20.12 -18.42
C ASP A 62 14.91 -19.90 -18.03
N ALA A 63 14.66 -19.15 -16.96
CA ALA A 63 13.29 -18.78 -16.55
C ALA A 63 12.63 -17.86 -17.58
N LEU A 64 13.37 -16.91 -18.17
CA LEU A 64 12.88 -16.02 -19.22
C LEU A 64 12.69 -16.74 -20.56
N LEU A 65 13.48 -17.77 -20.85
CA LEU A 65 13.25 -18.65 -22.01
C LEU A 65 11.95 -19.45 -21.84
N ALA A 66 11.66 -19.91 -20.62
CA ALA A 66 10.42 -20.62 -20.32
C ALA A 66 9.18 -19.69 -20.30
N GLU A 67 9.34 -18.43 -19.86
CA GLU A 67 8.28 -17.44 -19.80
C GLU A 67 8.85 -16.02 -20.03
N PRO A 68 8.88 -15.51 -21.28
CA PRO A 68 9.46 -14.20 -21.60
C PRO A 68 8.79 -13.01 -20.90
N GLY A 69 7.55 -13.18 -20.45
CA GLY A 69 6.78 -12.20 -19.68
C GLY A 69 7.06 -12.22 -18.17
N ASN A 70 7.97 -13.06 -17.68
CA ASN A 70 8.21 -13.20 -16.24
C ASN A 70 9.00 -12.00 -15.68
N GLU A 71 8.28 -11.00 -15.18
CA GLU A 71 8.86 -9.77 -14.64
C GLU A 71 9.76 -10.00 -13.41
N GLN A 72 9.53 -11.07 -12.63
CA GLN A 72 10.39 -11.40 -11.49
C GLN A 72 11.79 -11.83 -11.94
N ALA A 73 11.87 -12.67 -12.97
CA ALA A 73 13.15 -13.09 -13.54
C ALA A 73 13.88 -11.89 -14.19
N LYS A 74 13.17 -11.01 -14.91
CA LYS A 74 13.74 -9.78 -15.50
C LYS A 74 14.33 -8.86 -14.44
N GLN A 75 13.57 -8.59 -13.37
CA GLN A 75 13.99 -7.70 -12.30
C GLN A 75 15.23 -8.24 -11.58
N ARG A 76 15.23 -9.53 -11.20
CA ARG A 76 16.37 -10.14 -10.49
C ARG A 76 17.62 -10.22 -11.36
N LEU A 77 17.46 -10.55 -12.65
CA LEU A 77 18.56 -10.50 -13.61
C LEU A 77 19.10 -9.07 -13.78
N GLY A 78 18.22 -8.07 -13.88
CA GLY A 78 18.60 -6.66 -13.98
C GLY A 78 19.42 -6.19 -12.78
N ILE A 79 19.03 -6.57 -11.56
CA ILE A 79 19.79 -6.28 -10.34
C ILE A 79 21.17 -6.95 -10.38
N LEU A 80 21.22 -8.22 -10.76
CA LEU A 80 22.48 -8.95 -10.88
C LEU A 80 23.40 -8.39 -11.97
N LEU A 81 22.88 -7.80 -13.05
CA LEU A 81 23.69 -7.19 -14.11
C LEU A 81 24.09 -5.74 -13.78
N ALA A 82 23.28 -5.00 -13.03
CA ALA A 82 23.62 -3.65 -12.57
C ALA A 82 24.79 -3.66 -11.58
N ALA A 83 24.93 -4.72 -10.77
CA ALA A 83 26.05 -4.92 -9.85
C ALA A 83 27.40 -5.24 -10.54
N THR A 84 27.53 -5.05 -11.85
CA THR A 84 28.79 -5.19 -12.63
C THR A 84 29.34 -3.87 -13.15
N LEU A 85 28.64 -2.75 -12.93
CA LEU A 85 29.13 -1.46 -13.39
C LEU A 85 30.20 -0.94 -12.40
N PRO A 86 31.40 -0.57 -12.87
CA PRO A 86 32.37 0.10 -12.03
C PRO A 86 31.76 1.38 -11.46
N PRO A 87 32.12 1.78 -10.22
CA PRO A 87 31.65 3.03 -9.66
C PRO A 87 32.00 4.18 -10.62
N ALA A 88 31.00 4.98 -10.96
CA ALA A 88 31.19 6.16 -11.80
C ALA A 88 32.29 7.05 -11.17
N PRO A 89 33.23 7.58 -11.97
CA PRO A 89 34.29 8.42 -11.44
C PRO A 89 33.69 9.62 -10.71
N ALA A 90 34.22 9.90 -9.51
CA ALA A 90 33.77 11.00 -8.68
C ALA A 90 33.82 12.32 -9.48
N ALA A 91 32.69 13.05 -9.48
CA ALA A 91 32.62 14.38 -10.07
C ALA A 91 33.67 15.30 -9.42
N PRO A 92 34.36 16.16 -10.21
CA PRO A 92 35.38 17.05 -9.68
C PRO A 92 34.78 18.02 -8.65
N ALA A 93 35.52 18.21 -7.55
CA ALA A 93 35.12 19.06 -6.44
C ALA A 93 34.90 20.52 -6.91
N ALA A 94 33.77 21.09 -6.50
CA ALA A 94 33.48 22.51 -6.69
C ALA A 94 34.52 23.39 -5.97
N PRO A 95 34.89 24.56 -6.52
CA PRO A 95 35.85 25.46 -5.90
C PRO A 95 35.36 25.96 -4.54
N ALA A 96 36.25 25.92 -3.55
CA ALA A 96 36.01 26.37 -2.19
C ALA A 96 35.86 27.90 -2.15
N TYR A 97 34.69 28.38 -1.73
CA TYR A 97 34.52 29.77 -1.30
C TYR A 97 35.06 29.92 0.13
N PRO A 98 35.79 31.01 0.45
CA PRO A 98 36.25 31.27 1.82
C PRO A 98 35.07 31.58 2.75
N ALA A 99 35.11 31.00 3.94
CA ALA A 99 34.09 31.17 4.98
C ALA A 99 34.11 32.60 5.57
N PRO A 100 32.95 33.18 5.95
CA PRO A 100 32.89 34.44 6.68
C PRO A 100 33.39 34.28 8.13
N SER A 101 34.18 35.26 8.58
CA SER A 101 34.77 35.34 9.92
C SER A 101 33.70 35.52 11.01
N ALA A 102 33.90 34.86 12.16
CA ALA A 102 33.02 34.96 13.33
C ALA A 102 33.04 36.38 13.96
N PRO A 103 31.94 36.88 14.55
CA PRO A 103 31.92 38.17 15.24
C PRO A 103 32.60 38.09 16.62
N GLN A 104 33.42 39.09 16.95
CA GLN A 104 34.01 39.28 18.28
C GLN A 104 32.96 39.69 19.33
N PRO A 105 33.17 39.37 20.63
CA PRO A 105 32.29 39.81 21.71
C PRO A 105 32.57 41.26 22.13
N ALA A 106 31.51 42.02 22.38
CA ALA A 106 31.56 43.40 22.88
C ALA A 106 31.85 43.47 24.40
N PRO A 107 32.49 44.56 24.88
CA PRO A 107 32.80 44.75 26.31
C PRO A 107 31.59 45.21 27.14
N PRO A 108 31.60 44.99 28.47
CA PRO A 108 30.47 45.31 29.34
C PRO A 108 30.40 46.81 29.71
N PRO A 109 29.20 47.37 29.90
CA PRO A 109 29.03 48.75 30.36
C PRO A 109 29.21 48.89 31.88
N ARG A 110 29.81 50.02 32.29
CA ARG A 110 29.88 50.50 33.67
C ARG A 110 28.55 51.17 34.05
N TYR A 111 28.00 50.82 35.21
CA TYR A 111 26.86 51.53 35.81
C TYR A 111 27.35 52.45 36.94
N SER A 112 26.93 53.70 36.88
CA SER A 112 27.03 54.70 37.94
C SER A 112 25.76 54.69 38.80
N GLU A 113 25.94 54.77 40.12
CA GLU A 113 24.89 54.87 41.13
C GLU A 113 24.13 56.19 41.07
N SER A 114 22.81 56.16 41.32
CA SER A 114 22.11 57.07 42.26
C SER A 114 20.59 56.83 42.33
N GLY A 115 20.05 56.71 43.57
CA GLY A 115 18.79 57.34 43.99
C GLY A 115 17.44 56.62 43.78
N TYR A 116 16.90 56.03 44.85
CA TYR A 116 15.48 55.64 45.09
C TYR A 116 14.54 56.89 45.21
N PRO A 117 13.16 56.81 45.26
CA PRO A 117 12.34 55.67 45.70
C PRO A 117 10.98 55.37 44.98
N ALA A 118 10.48 54.16 45.28
CA ALA A 118 9.11 53.60 45.34
C ALA A 118 7.90 54.24 44.62
N SER A 119 7.22 53.45 43.77
CA SER A 119 5.78 53.12 43.91
C SER A 119 5.21 52.16 42.86
N VAL A 120 4.45 51.18 43.37
CA VAL A 120 3.18 50.56 42.92
C VAL A 120 3.09 49.81 41.58
N ALA A 121 2.46 48.63 41.69
CA ALA A 121 2.18 47.59 40.72
C ALA A 121 1.36 48.01 39.49
N THR A 122 1.62 47.37 38.34
CA THR A 122 0.58 46.91 37.39
C THR A 122 1.14 45.76 36.53
N THR A 123 0.26 44.81 36.23
CA THR A 123 0.42 43.50 35.59
C THR A 123 0.39 43.54 34.05
N MET A 124 0.97 42.48 33.44
CA MET A 124 0.81 41.93 32.06
C MET A 124 1.65 42.53 30.92
N PRO A 125 1.90 41.79 29.81
CA PRO A 125 1.92 40.34 29.59
C PRO A 125 3.26 39.82 29.01
N ILE A 126 3.50 38.52 29.18
CA ILE A 126 4.64 37.79 28.60
C ILE A 126 4.40 37.62 27.10
N THR A 127 5.22 38.28 26.28
CA THR A 127 5.37 38.00 24.84
C THR A 127 5.87 36.57 24.63
N PRO A 128 5.15 35.71 23.88
CA PRO A 128 5.68 34.42 23.48
C PRO A 128 6.78 34.64 22.44
N GLN A 129 7.96 34.11 22.75
CA GLN A 129 9.09 34.02 21.85
C GLN A 129 8.73 33.10 20.67
N PRO A 130 8.97 33.48 19.41
CA PRO A 130 8.57 32.68 18.26
C PRO A 130 9.41 31.40 18.18
N ALA A 131 8.77 30.26 18.46
CA ALA A 131 9.32 28.95 18.18
C ALA A 131 9.33 28.69 16.66
N ASN A 132 10.51 28.46 16.10
CA ASN A 132 10.80 27.72 14.85
C ASN A 132 9.68 27.67 13.78
N SER A 133 9.47 28.79 13.10
CA SER A 133 8.53 28.94 11.97
C SER A 133 8.95 28.20 10.68
N ALA A 134 10.19 27.72 10.58
CA ALA A 134 10.70 27.07 9.36
C ALA A 134 10.21 25.62 9.14
N GLN A 135 9.96 24.85 10.21
CA GLN A 135 9.50 23.45 10.10
C GLN A 135 7.97 23.32 9.96
N ALA A 136 7.22 24.36 10.34
CA ALA A 136 5.78 24.43 10.09
C ALA A 136 5.49 24.71 8.60
N ALA A 137 6.35 25.48 7.93
CA ALA A 137 6.17 25.94 6.55
C ALA A 137 6.37 24.86 5.47
N GLN A 138 7.03 23.72 5.76
CA GLN A 138 7.22 22.66 4.76
C GLN A 138 6.05 21.68 4.66
N HIS A 139 5.21 21.56 5.71
CA HIS A 139 4.04 20.70 5.69
C HIS A 139 2.79 21.38 5.10
N SER A 140 2.84 22.70 4.84
CA SER A 140 1.72 23.45 4.27
C SER A 140 1.53 23.26 2.77
N ALA A 141 2.48 22.62 2.09
CA ALA A 141 2.38 22.34 0.65
C ALA A 141 1.54 21.09 0.34
N TYR A 142 1.52 20.09 1.24
CA TYR A 142 0.89 18.81 0.94
C TYR A 142 -0.52 18.70 1.49
N ARG A 143 -1.47 18.39 0.60
CA ARG A 143 -2.89 18.31 0.92
C ARG A 143 -3.25 16.96 1.53
N VAL A 144 -3.59 16.96 2.82
CA VAL A 144 -4.28 15.86 3.49
C VAL A 144 -5.79 16.15 3.45
N CYS A 145 -6.58 15.23 2.93
CA CYS A 145 -8.03 15.39 2.81
C CYS A 145 -8.74 14.68 3.96
N ALA A 146 -9.89 15.21 4.39
CA ALA A 146 -10.76 14.47 5.29
C ALA A 146 -11.66 13.54 4.48
N VAL A 147 -11.75 12.28 4.90
CA VAL A 147 -12.70 11.31 4.36
C VAL A 147 -13.86 11.20 5.35
N ILE A 148 -15.03 11.68 4.96
CA ILE A 148 -16.22 11.83 5.80
C ILE A 148 -17.41 11.06 5.21
N GLY A 149 -18.40 10.76 6.05
CA GLY A 149 -19.57 9.97 5.68
C GLY A 149 -19.33 8.45 5.63
N GLY A 150 -18.12 7.99 5.98
CA GLY A 150 -17.84 6.58 6.22
C GLY A 150 -18.47 6.07 7.53
N PRO A 151 -18.79 4.77 7.64
CA PRO A 151 -19.52 4.22 8.78
C PRO A 151 -18.73 4.22 10.10
N ASN A 152 -17.41 4.41 10.05
CA ASN A 152 -16.53 4.30 11.21
C ASN A 152 -15.93 5.64 11.66
N GLY A 153 -16.57 6.75 11.29
CA GLY A 153 -16.13 8.10 11.60
C GLY A 153 -15.20 8.70 10.55
N ALA A 154 -14.89 9.99 10.73
CA ALA A 154 -14.01 10.73 9.82
C ALA A 154 -12.57 10.19 9.88
N GLY A 155 -11.94 10.07 8.73
CA GLY A 155 -10.53 9.71 8.59
C GLY A 155 -9.77 10.71 7.75
N SER A 156 -8.51 10.38 7.52
CA SER A 156 -7.61 11.11 6.63
C SER A 156 -7.36 10.34 5.33
N GLY A 157 -6.93 11.06 4.31
CA GLY A 157 -6.38 10.46 3.11
C GLY A 157 -5.55 11.46 2.32
N PHE A 158 -4.89 10.98 1.28
CA PHE A 158 -3.99 11.78 0.47
C PHE A 158 -3.99 11.31 -0.98
N PHE A 159 -3.68 12.22 -1.90
CA PHE A 159 -3.62 11.90 -3.32
C PHE A 159 -2.39 11.07 -3.65
N ILE A 160 -2.61 9.99 -4.39
CA ILE A 160 -1.55 9.10 -4.92
C ILE A 160 -1.36 9.27 -6.43
N THR A 161 -2.29 9.97 -7.09
CA THR A 161 -2.20 10.35 -8.49
C THR A 161 -2.67 11.80 -8.68
N ARG A 162 -2.29 12.41 -9.81
CA ARG A 162 -2.62 13.81 -10.15
C ARG A 162 -4.04 14.01 -10.68
N ASP A 163 -4.69 12.93 -11.09
CA ASP A 163 -6.06 12.89 -11.61
C ASP A 163 -7.11 12.70 -10.50
N GLY A 164 -6.71 12.76 -9.24
CA GLY A 164 -7.64 12.78 -8.10
C GLY A 164 -7.92 11.42 -7.45
N LEU A 165 -7.06 10.41 -7.65
CA LEU A 165 -7.15 9.17 -6.88
C LEU A 165 -6.50 9.36 -5.51
N LEU A 166 -7.27 9.03 -4.47
CA LEU A 166 -6.93 9.19 -3.07
C LEU A 166 -6.74 7.82 -2.40
N ALA A 167 -5.71 7.69 -1.57
CA ALA A 167 -5.54 6.57 -0.65
C ALA A 167 -6.04 6.93 0.75
N THR A 168 -6.75 5.99 1.38
CA THR A 168 -7.23 6.06 2.77
C THR A 168 -7.36 4.65 3.35
N THR A 169 -7.83 4.50 4.59
CA THR A 169 -8.05 3.17 5.17
C THR A 169 -9.35 2.55 4.69
N ARG A 170 -9.35 1.21 4.55
CA ARG A 170 -10.60 0.47 4.31
C ARG A 170 -11.55 0.62 5.49
N TYR A 171 -11.01 0.71 6.70
CA TYR A 171 -11.76 0.93 7.92
C TYR A 171 -12.64 2.19 7.82
N VAL A 172 -12.12 3.31 7.33
CA VAL A 172 -12.90 4.55 7.18
C VAL A 172 -14.06 4.35 6.20
N VAL A 173 -13.81 3.80 5.01
CA VAL A 173 -14.83 3.67 3.96
C VAL A 173 -15.83 2.54 4.25
N GLY A 174 -15.43 1.51 5.00
CA GLY A 174 -16.24 0.33 5.28
C GLY A 174 -16.75 -0.34 3.99
N SER A 175 -18.07 -0.54 3.93
CA SER A 175 -18.77 -1.09 2.75
C SER A 175 -19.47 0.01 1.92
N ALA A 176 -19.05 1.27 2.04
CA ALA A 176 -19.62 2.35 1.25
C ALA A 176 -19.13 2.30 -0.21
N GLU A 177 -20.02 2.66 -1.13
CA GLU A 177 -19.67 2.88 -2.55
C GLU A 177 -19.21 4.31 -2.82
N THR A 178 -19.69 5.25 -2.00
CA THR A 178 -19.38 6.66 -2.08
C THR A 178 -19.09 7.20 -0.70
N VAL A 179 -18.14 8.13 -0.64
CA VAL A 179 -17.80 8.90 0.55
C VAL A 179 -17.71 10.37 0.18
N THR A 180 -17.76 11.26 1.17
CA THR A 180 -17.52 12.68 0.94
C THR A 180 -16.07 13.00 1.30
N ILE A 181 -15.40 13.77 0.46
CA ILE A 181 -14.01 14.17 0.62
C ILE A 181 -13.97 15.67 0.85
N GLU A 182 -13.48 16.09 2.01
CA GLU A 182 -13.17 17.48 2.29
C GLU A 182 -11.72 17.76 1.89
N VAL A 183 -11.53 18.51 0.81
CA VAL A 183 -10.21 18.77 0.20
C VAL A 183 -9.56 20.01 0.80
N GLU A 184 -10.37 20.98 1.20
CA GLU A 184 -10.01 22.21 1.89
C GLU A 184 -11.14 22.53 2.88
N ALA A 185 -10.87 23.33 3.90
CA ALA A 185 -11.87 23.70 4.90
C ALA A 185 -13.16 24.22 4.23
N GLY A 186 -14.26 23.50 4.40
CA GLY A 186 -15.57 23.82 3.81
C GLY A 186 -15.75 23.45 2.33
N ARG A 187 -14.72 22.92 1.65
CA ARG A 187 -14.81 22.43 0.27
C ARG A 187 -14.93 20.91 0.24
N GLN A 188 -16.17 20.44 0.09
CA GLN A 188 -16.50 19.03 0.03
C GLN A 188 -16.83 18.58 -1.40
N VAL A 189 -16.33 17.40 -1.77
CA VAL A 189 -16.51 16.77 -3.08
C VAL A 189 -16.92 15.32 -2.87
N SER A 190 -17.83 14.79 -3.69
CA SER A 190 -18.16 13.36 -3.65
C SER A 190 -17.02 12.53 -4.23
N GLY A 191 -16.67 11.44 -3.55
CA GLY A 191 -15.70 10.44 -4.00
C GLY A 191 -16.32 9.06 -4.11
N ARG A 192 -16.00 8.33 -5.18
CA ARG A 192 -16.39 6.94 -5.37
C ARG A 192 -15.30 6.01 -4.87
N VAL A 193 -15.64 5.04 -4.05
CA VAL A 193 -14.71 3.97 -3.68
C VAL A 193 -14.55 3.06 -4.89
N VAL A 194 -13.32 2.95 -5.41
CA VAL A 194 -13.03 2.23 -6.66
C VAL A 194 -12.34 0.89 -6.43
N ARG A 195 -11.65 0.75 -5.29
CA ARG A 195 -11.02 -0.51 -4.86
C ARG A 195 -10.78 -0.49 -3.36
N SER A 196 -10.80 -1.65 -2.72
CA SER A 196 -10.28 -1.80 -1.36
C SER A 196 -9.61 -3.15 -1.15
N TYR A 197 -8.73 -3.21 -0.15
CA TYR A 197 -7.88 -4.33 0.23
C TYR A 197 -8.00 -4.52 1.74
N SER A 198 -8.76 -5.52 2.17
CA SER A 198 -9.07 -5.75 3.59
C SER A 198 -7.85 -6.21 4.39
N GLU A 199 -6.96 -6.95 3.76
CA GLU A 199 -5.71 -7.45 4.33
C GLU A 199 -4.68 -6.35 4.60
N MET A 200 -4.77 -5.23 3.88
CA MET A 200 -3.88 -4.06 4.03
C MET A 200 -4.55 -2.87 4.72
N ASP A 201 -5.83 -2.98 5.09
CA ASP A 201 -6.65 -1.84 5.53
C ASP A 201 -6.51 -0.63 4.59
N LEU A 202 -6.58 -0.86 3.27
CA LEU A 202 -6.38 0.15 2.23
C LEU A 202 -7.63 0.30 1.38
N ALA A 203 -7.99 1.54 1.03
CA ALA A 203 -9.02 1.86 0.05
C ALA A 203 -8.55 2.97 -0.88
N PHE A 204 -9.01 2.87 -2.14
CA PHE A 204 -8.86 3.90 -3.14
C PHE A 204 -10.18 4.58 -3.41
N VAL A 205 -10.15 5.91 -3.41
CA VAL A 205 -11.31 6.77 -3.67
C VAL A 205 -10.99 7.68 -4.85
N MET A 206 -11.81 7.65 -5.88
CA MET A 206 -11.71 8.56 -7.02
C MET A 206 -12.68 9.72 -6.83
N LEU A 207 -12.20 10.96 -6.96
CA LEU A 207 -13.08 12.12 -6.96
C LEU A 207 -14.02 12.10 -8.16
N VAL A 208 -15.29 12.45 -7.94
CA VAL A 208 -16.28 12.55 -9.03
C VAL A 208 -16.04 13.82 -9.86
N ALA A 209 -15.64 14.92 -9.21
CA ALA A 209 -15.29 16.15 -9.89
C ALA A 209 -13.81 16.14 -10.28
N PRO A 210 -13.46 16.46 -11.54
CA PRO A 210 -12.07 16.52 -11.97
C PRO A 210 -11.33 17.62 -11.20
N MET A 211 -10.19 17.27 -10.64
CA MET A 211 -9.34 18.19 -9.91
C MET A 211 -7.89 17.79 -10.14
N THR A 212 -7.05 18.76 -10.51
CA THR A 212 -5.60 18.55 -10.53
C THR A 212 -5.08 18.60 -9.11
N THR A 213 -4.37 17.54 -8.72
CA THR A 213 -3.87 17.36 -7.37
C THR A 213 -2.35 17.24 -7.37
N GLU A 214 -1.73 17.76 -6.31
CA GLU A 214 -0.32 17.53 -6.05
C GLU A 214 -0.17 16.21 -5.29
N VAL A 215 0.81 15.42 -5.71
CA VAL A 215 1.19 14.16 -5.05
C VAL A 215 2.39 14.43 -4.18
N MET A 216 2.37 13.90 -2.96
CA MET A 216 3.47 14.02 -2.01
C MET A 216 4.75 13.36 -2.54
N PRO A 217 5.95 13.89 -2.24
CA PRO A 217 7.20 13.23 -2.61
C PRO A 217 7.33 11.92 -1.85
N ILE A 218 7.58 10.83 -2.57
CA ILE A 218 7.62 9.47 -2.02
C ILE A 218 9.07 9.07 -1.73
N THR A 219 9.30 8.34 -0.64
CA THR A 219 10.62 7.75 -0.36
C THR A 219 10.99 6.70 -1.41
N SER A 220 12.26 6.65 -1.81
CA SER A 220 12.78 5.56 -2.65
C SER A 220 13.17 4.31 -1.84
N ALA A 221 13.11 4.38 -0.50
CA ALA A 221 13.49 3.28 0.35
C ALA A 221 12.51 2.10 0.23
N ALA A 222 13.05 0.88 0.18
CA ALA A 222 12.23 -0.33 0.12
C ALA A 222 11.47 -0.59 1.43
N GLN A 223 12.03 -0.11 2.55
CA GLN A 223 11.53 -0.25 3.91
C GLN A 223 11.87 1.01 4.72
N VAL A 224 11.13 1.24 5.80
CA VAL A 224 11.45 2.28 6.78
C VAL A 224 12.53 1.76 7.72
N ALA A 225 13.68 2.45 7.77
CA ALA A 225 14.79 2.06 8.63
C ALA A 225 14.43 2.14 10.12
N ASP A 226 15.07 1.30 10.93
CA ASP A 226 14.86 1.25 12.36
C ASP A 226 15.12 2.61 13.04
N ASN A 227 14.24 2.98 13.97
CA ASN A 227 14.29 4.25 14.71
C ASN A 227 14.11 5.53 13.87
N THR A 228 13.80 5.42 12.57
CA THR A 228 13.45 6.58 11.72
C THR A 228 12.33 7.38 12.38
N THR A 229 12.48 8.70 12.47
CA THR A 229 11.42 9.60 12.97
C THR A 229 10.23 9.55 12.03
N LEU A 230 9.03 9.38 12.60
CA LEU A 230 7.79 9.32 11.85
C LEU A 230 6.88 10.46 12.28
N VAL A 231 6.34 11.17 11.29
CA VAL A 231 5.31 12.19 11.50
C VAL A 231 4.10 11.84 10.67
N ALA A 232 2.98 11.49 11.32
CA ALA A 232 1.71 11.29 10.64
C ALA A 232 0.85 12.55 10.73
N LEU A 233 0.22 12.95 9.63
CA LEU A 233 -0.61 14.15 9.55
C LEU A 233 -2.09 13.80 9.42
N THR A 234 -2.93 14.40 10.26
CA THR A 234 -4.38 14.28 10.15
C THR A 234 -4.93 15.32 9.17
N ALA A 235 -6.14 15.09 8.67
CA ALA A 235 -6.88 16.07 7.86
C ALA A 235 -7.16 17.38 8.63
N SER A 236 -7.25 17.31 9.96
CA SER A 236 -7.36 18.49 10.83
C SER A 236 -6.03 19.27 11.00
N GLY A 237 -4.94 18.82 10.38
CA GLY A 237 -3.61 19.42 10.48
C GLY A 237 -2.83 19.06 11.75
N GLN A 238 -3.37 18.17 12.58
CA GLN A 238 -2.69 17.70 13.78
C GLN A 238 -1.59 16.69 13.43
N ARG A 239 -0.52 16.71 14.24
CA ARG A 239 0.66 15.87 14.02
C ARG A 239 0.74 14.79 15.08
N LEU A 240 0.83 13.54 14.65
CA LEU A 240 1.20 12.40 15.48
C LEU A 240 2.68 12.10 15.24
N THR A 241 3.47 12.08 16.30
CA THR A 241 4.91 11.83 16.19
C THR A 241 5.28 10.52 16.86
N GLY A 242 6.22 9.82 16.26
CA GLY A 242 6.76 8.58 16.77
C GLY A 242 8.02 8.19 16.02
N ARG A 243 8.39 6.91 16.11
CA ARG A 243 9.51 6.34 15.37
C ARG A 243 9.12 5.01 14.78
N GLN A 244 9.84 4.56 13.76
CA GLN A 244 9.82 3.16 13.38
C GLN A 244 10.32 2.37 14.59
N ARG A 245 9.56 1.36 14.99
CA ARG A 245 9.87 0.52 16.16
C ARG A 245 10.55 -0.79 15.72
N PRO A 246 11.82 -1.02 16.07
CA PRO A 246 12.47 -2.30 15.80
C PRO A 246 11.66 -3.46 16.38
N THR A 247 11.48 -4.52 15.61
CA THR A 247 10.78 -5.72 16.08
C THR A 247 11.47 -7.00 15.63
N LYS A 248 11.55 -7.96 16.54
CA LYS A 248 12.03 -9.32 16.25
C LYS A 248 10.96 -10.17 15.59
N ARG A 249 9.70 -9.69 15.52
CA ARG A 249 8.59 -10.41 14.91
C ARG A 249 8.70 -10.29 13.39
N LEU A 250 8.56 -11.41 12.69
CA LEU A 250 8.40 -11.39 11.25
C LEU A 250 7.04 -10.76 10.90
N LEU A 251 7.08 -9.59 10.26
CA LEU A 251 5.91 -8.90 9.74
C LEU A 251 5.87 -9.08 8.22
N ALA A 252 4.67 -9.00 7.65
CA ALA A 252 4.57 -8.92 6.20
C ALA A 252 5.31 -7.66 5.70
N PRO A 253 6.03 -7.71 4.57
CA PRO A 253 6.92 -6.62 4.14
C PRO A 253 6.25 -5.26 3.91
N HIS A 254 4.91 -5.23 3.79
CA HIS A 254 4.14 -4.02 3.60
C HIS A 254 3.82 -3.28 4.90
N TRP A 255 4.05 -3.89 6.08
CA TRP A 255 3.83 -3.26 7.37
C TRP A 255 5.14 -2.74 7.95
N PHE A 256 5.12 -1.51 8.46
CA PHE A 256 6.16 -1.01 9.35
C PHE A 256 5.56 -0.71 10.75
N PRO A 257 6.16 -1.27 11.82
CA PRO A 257 5.75 -0.99 13.19
C PRO A 257 6.14 0.44 13.60
N THR A 258 5.29 1.10 14.38
CA THR A 258 5.56 2.45 14.89
C THR A 258 5.58 2.47 16.42
N THR A 259 6.04 3.56 17.01
CA THR A 259 5.84 3.88 18.42
C THR A 259 4.57 4.71 18.67
N ILE A 260 3.75 4.97 17.64
CA ILE A 260 2.49 5.70 17.77
C ILE A 260 1.44 4.73 18.31
N GLU A 261 0.78 5.07 19.41
CA GLU A 261 -0.17 4.18 20.10
C GLU A 261 -1.65 4.52 19.84
N LYS A 262 -1.93 5.76 19.42
CA LYS A 262 -3.30 6.25 19.29
C LYS A 262 -3.46 7.15 18.08
N LEU A 263 -4.56 6.96 17.36
CA LEU A 263 -5.02 7.85 16.31
C LEU A 263 -5.93 8.94 16.89
N ILE A 264 -5.91 10.08 16.23
CA ILE A 264 -6.85 11.17 16.50
C ILE A 264 -8.17 10.95 15.72
N ASP A 265 -8.09 10.36 14.53
CA ASP A 265 -9.21 10.08 13.65
C ASP A 265 -9.34 8.57 13.34
N ALA A 266 -10.08 8.21 12.28
CA ALA A 266 -10.26 6.82 11.87
C ALA A 266 -9.08 6.23 11.07
N GLY A 267 -7.98 6.97 10.90
CA GLY A 267 -6.76 6.55 10.21
C GLY A 267 -6.69 7.04 8.77
N GLY A 268 -5.73 6.51 8.00
CA GLY A 268 -5.45 6.95 6.64
C GLY A 268 -4.49 8.15 6.58
N ASN A 269 -3.85 8.45 7.70
CA ASN A 269 -2.93 9.59 7.83
C ASN A 269 -1.65 9.32 7.02
N PRO A 270 -1.23 10.18 6.08
CA PRO A 270 0.08 10.06 5.46
C PRO A 270 1.17 10.19 6.52
N VAL A 271 2.20 9.34 6.41
CA VAL A 271 3.34 9.28 7.33
C VAL A 271 4.60 9.72 6.60
N PHE A 272 5.34 10.63 7.20
CA PHE A 272 6.56 11.20 6.64
C PHE A 272 7.79 10.83 7.48
N ASP A 273 8.95 10.73 6.83
CA ASP A 273 10.25 10.69 7.49
C ASP A 273 10.75 12.10 7.89
N ASP A 274 11.92 12.16 8.51
CA ASP A 274 12.61 13.40 8.91
C ASP A 274 13.03 14.29 7.73
N ARG A 275 13.05 13.75 6.52
CA ARG A 275 13.35 14.46 5.27
C ARG A 275 12.07 14.89 4.53
N ASN A 276 10.90 14.74 5.15
CA ASN A 276 9.58 15.03 4.58
C ASN A 276 9.22 14.20 3.35
N TYR A 277 9.79 12.99 3.20
CA TYR A 277 9.31 12.03 2.22
C TYR A 277 8.17 11.19 2.79
N LEU A 278 7.11 10.99 2.01
CA LEU A 278 6.03 10.06 2.31
C LEU A 278 6.58 8.64 2.35
N VAL A 279 6.53 8.03 3.54
CA VAL A 279 6.95 6.64 3.76
C VAL A 279 5.78 5.67 3.74
N GLY A 280 4.56 6.15 3.97
CA GLY A 280 3.37 5.30 3.97
C GLY A 280 2.15 5.96 4.59
N MET A 281 1.24 5.13 5.09
CA MET A 281 -0.05 5.52 5.64
C MET A 281 -0.28 4.86 6.99
N LEU A 282 -0.66 5.63 8.01
CA LEU A 282 -0.97 5.11 9.33
C LEU A 282 -2.37 4.49 9.31
N THR A 283 -2.48 3.25 9.80
CA THR A 283 -3.73 2.48 9.84
C THR A 283 -4.17 2.24 11.28
N ARG A 284 -5.39 1.71 11.45
CA ARG A 284 -5.88 1.25 12.77
C ARG A 284 -5.35 -0.11 13.18
N ASN A 285 -4.57 -0.77 12.32
CA ASN A 285 -4.03 -2.07 12.63
C ASN A 285 -3.04 -1.98 13.79
N SER A 286 -3.28 -2.82 14.78
CA SER A 286 -2.42 -3.02 15.94
C SER A 286 -2.25 -4.52 16.18
N SER A 287 -1.28 -4.89 17.01
CA SER A 287 -1.09 -6.29 17.38
C SER A 287 -1.84 -6.58 18.67
N ARG A 288 -2.36 -7.79 18.86
CA ARG A 288 -2.98 -8.18 20.15
C ARG A 288 -2.04 -8.03 21.35
N SER A 289 -0.74 -8.09 21.12
CA SER A 289 0.32 -8.02 22.12
C SER A 289 0.88 -6.61 22.35
N SER A 290 0.41 -5.58 21.62
CA SER A 290 0.96 -4.23 21.72
C SER A 290 -0.02 -3.17 21.23
N GLN A 291 -0.15 -2.09 21.99
CA GLN A 291 -1.02 -0.95 21.65
C GLN A 291 -0.48 -0.10 20.51
N HIS A 292 0.75 -0.33 20.09
CA HIS A 292 1.35 0.37 18.97
C HIS A 292 0.69 0.04 17.63
N LEU A 293 0.51 1.09 16.83
CA LEU A 293 -0.06 1.04 15.49
C LEU A 293 0.98 0.62 14.45
N PHE A 294 0.48 0.10 13.34
CA PHE A 294 1.24 -0.19 12.13
C PHE A 294 0.95 0.83 11.03
N GLY A 295 1.99 1.21 10.31
CA GLY A 295 1.87 1.92 9.05
C GLY A 295 1.98 0.96 7.87
N LEU A 296 1.16 1.20 6.85
CA LEU A 296 1.24 0.56 5.55
C LEU A 296 2.28 1.30 4.70
N HIS A 297 3.32 0.60 4.26
CA HIS A 297 4.41 1.18 3.48
C HIS A 297 3.91 1.70 2.12
N ILE A 298 4.45 2.84 1.66
CA ILE A 298 4.04 3.47 0.40
C ILE A 298 4.19 2.54 -0.82
N ASN A 299 5.27 1.75 -0.89
CA ASN A 299 5.44 0.70 -1.91
C ASN A 299 4.27 -0.29 -1.99
N ALA A 300 3.61 -0.62 -0.89
CA ALA A 300 2.45 -1.51 -0.91
C ALA A 300 1.23 -0.82 -1.54
N ILE A 301 1.03 0.46 -1.22
CA ILE A 301 -0.01 1.31 -1.81
C ILE A 301 0.22 1.46 -3.32
N LEU A 302 1.47 1.68 -3.75
CA LEU A 302 1.82 1.79 -5.16
C LEU A 302 1.62 0.48 -5.93
N ARG A 303 1.99 -0.67 -5.34
CA ARG A 303 1.70 -1.98 -5.96
C ARG A 303 0.20 -2.23 -6.08
N ALA A 304 -0.57 -1.88 -5.04
CA ALA A 304 -2.03 -1.96 -5.09
C ALA A 304 -2.60 -1.06 -6.21
N LEU A 305 -2.06 0.15 -6.38
CA LEU A 305 -2.41 1.04 -7.48
C LEU A 305 -2.11 0.41 -8.85
N GLU A 306 -0.94 -0.19 -9.03
CA GLU A 306 -0.58 -0.90 -10.26
C GLU A 306 -1.56 -2.04 -10.57
N TYR A 307 -1.93 -2.84 -9.57
CA TYR A 307 -2.95 -3.89 -9.72
C TYR A 307 -4.30 -3.31 -10.15
N TYR A 308 -4.77 -2.26 -9.48
CA TYR A 308 -6.01 -1.57 -9.83
C TYR A 308 -5.99 -1.03 -11.27
N VAL A 309 -4.90 -0.39 -11.68
CA VAL A 309 -4.74 0.12 -13.06
C VAL A 309 -4.75 -1.02 -14.07
N ASN A 310 -4.08 -2.14 -13.78
CA ASN A 310 -4.09 -3.31 -14.65
C ASN A 310 -5.47 -3.98 -14.74
N GLU A 311 -6.24 -4.04 -13.63
CA GLU A 311 -7.63 -4.50 -13.64
C GLU A 311 -8.49 -3.65 -14.59
N LEU A 312 -8.37 -2.33 -14.53
CA LEU A 312 -9.11 -1.40 -15.38
C LEU A 312 -8.67 -1.42 -16.85
N ARG A 313 -7.37 -1.61 -17.12
CA ARG A 313 -6.88 -1.79 -18.51
C ARG A 313 -7.42 -3.06 -19.14
N ALA A 314 -7.56 -4.13 -18.34
CA ALA A 314 -8.09 -5.40 -18.82
C ALA A 314 -9.60 -5.35 -19.10
N ASP A 315 -10.37 -4.66 -18.25
CA ASP A 315 -11.79 -4.40 -18.48
C ASP A 315 -12.22 -3.14 -17.70
N ALA A 316 -12.55 -2.07 -18.44
CA ALA A 316 -12.96 -0.80 -17.86
C ALA A 316 -14.39 -0.83 -17.28
N ASN A 317 -15.20 -1.84 -17.62
CA ASN A 317 -16.58 -1.99 -17.14
C ASN A 317 -16.68 -2.73 -15.80
N ARG A 318 -15.55 -3.03 -15.16
CA ARG A 318 -15.53 -3.64 -13.84
C ARG A 318 -16.19 -2.74 -12.81
N VAL A 319 -16.94 -3.34 -11.90
CA VAL A 319 -17.66 -2.64 -10.83
C VAL A 319 -17.08 -3.02 -9.47
N TYR A 320 -16.89 -2.02 -8.63
CA TYR A 320 -16.46 -2.20 -7.25
C TYR A 320 -17.47 -3.03 -6.45
N CYS A 321 -16.99 -4.06 -5.74
CA CYS A 321 -17.78 -4.85 -4.81
C CYS A 321 -17.52 -4.35 -3.38
N PRO A 322 -18.50 -3.72 -2.71
CA PRO A 322 -18.28 -3.16 -1.37
C PRO A 322 -18.00 -4.20 -0.29
N ALA A 323 -18.44 -5.44 -0.50
CA ALA A 323 -18.26 -6.52 0.47
C ALA A 323 -16.81 -6.99 0.55
N CYS A 324 -16.18 -7.33 -0.58
CA CYS A 324 -14.79 -7.84 -0.59
C CYS A 324 -13.75 -6.79 -1.00
N GLY A 325 -14.19 -5.66 -1.56
CA GLY A 325 -13.29 -4.63 -2.09
C GLY A 325 -12.84 -4.85 -3.54
N GLY A 326 -13.21 -5.99 -4.14
CA GLY A 326 -12.89 -6.46 -5.49
C GLY A 326 -13.44 -5.59 -6.63
N LEU A 327 -12.83 -5.70 -7.82
CA LEU A 327 -13.38 -5.18 -9.08
C LEU A 327 -13.98 -6.32 -9.91
N SER A 328 -15.30 -6.48 -9.81
CA SER A 328 -16.07 -7.55 -10.43
C SER A 328 -16.35 -7.30 -11.91
N ARG A 329 -16.18 -8.34 -12.72
CA ARG A 329 -16.53 -8.38 -14.15
C ARG A 329 -17.97 -8.83 -14.41
N ALA A 330 -18.71 -9.19 -13.37
CA ALA A 330 -20.09 -9.68 -13.50
C ALA A 330 -20.98 -8.77 -14.36
N PRO A 331 -20.94 -7.42 -14.25
CA PRO A 331 -21.74 -6.56 -15.11
C PRO A 331 -21.52 -6.78 -16.62
N SER A 332 -20.29 -7.06 -17.05
CA SER A 332 -19.93 -7.30 -18.45
C SER A 332 -20.65 -8.52 -19.05
N VAL A 333 -21.07 -9.46 -18.21
CA VAL A 333 -21.84 -10.66 -18.59
C VAL A 333 -23.27 -10.65 -18.04
N ARG A 334 -23.77 -9.48 -17.63
CA ARG A 334 -25.08 -9.30 -16.96
C ARG A 334 -25.27 -10.12 -15.68
N GLY A 335 -24.17 -10.54 -15.06
CA GLY A 335 -24.16 -11.20 -13.76
C GLY A 335 -24.52 -10.25 -12.62
N PHE A 336 -25.05 -10.82 -11.54
CA PHE A 336 -25.53 -10.08 -10.37
C PHE A 336 -24.60 -10.21 -9.15
N TYR A 337 -23.75 -11.23 -9.15
CA TYR A 337 -22.95 -11.61 -7.99
C TYR A 337 -21.48 -11.42 -8.27
N CYS A 338 -20.74 -10.93 -7.28
CA CYS A 338 -19.30 -10.80 -7.34
C CYS A 338 -18.65 -12.17 -7.55
N GLU A 339 -17.79 -12.31 -8.56
CA GLU A 339 -17.08 -13.56 -8.82
C GLU A 339 -16.05 -13.92 -7.73
N TYR A 340 -15.64 -12.96 -6.89
CA TYR A 340 -14.65 -13.18 -5.84
C TYR A 340 -15.27 -13.61 -4.51
N CYS A 341 -16.45 -13.08 -4.17
CA CYS A 341 -17.04 -13.27 -2.83
C CYS A 341 -18.53 -13.64 -2.83
N GLY A 342 -19.14 -13.81 -4.00
CA GLY A 342 -20.54 -14.21 -4.15
C GLY A 342 -21.57 -13.22 -3.61
N THR A 343 -21.17 -12.03 -3.16
CA THR A 343 -22.11 -11.01 -2.72
C THR A 343 -22.82 -10.37 -3.91
N VAL A 344 -24.08 -9.98 -3.72
CA VAL A 344 -24.83 -9.19 -4.70
C VAL A 344 -24.11 -7.86 -4.91
N LEU A 345 -23.88 -7.51 -6.17
CA LEU A 345 -23.26 -6.24 -6.53
C LEU A 345 -24.25 -5.08 -6.47
N PRO A 346 -23.77 -3.83 -6.28
CA PRO A 346 -24.63 -2.66 -6.16
C PRO A 346 -25.66 -2.48 -7.28
N HIS A 347 -25.26 -2.65 -8.54
CA HIS A 347 -26.18 -2.54 -9.68
C HIS A 347 -27.29 -3.59 -9.66
N ALA A 348 -27.12 -4.65 -8.85
CA ALA A 348 -28.00 -5.79 -8.75
C ALA A 348 -28.80 -5.86 -7.44
N SER A 349 -28.71 -4.84 -6.58
CA SER A 349 -29.32 -4.81 -5.25
C SER A 349 -30.86 -4.79 -5.31
N GLU A 350 -31.43 -3.98 -6.21
CA GLU A 350 -32.88 -3.70 -6.30
C GLU A 350 -33.58 -4.35 -7.49
N ILE A 351 -32.86 -5.11 -8.31
CA ILE A 351 -33.42 -5.83 -9.47
C ILE A 351 -33.76 -7.27 -9.13
N THR A 352 -34.86 -7.76 -9.71
CA THR A 352 -35.19 -9.19 -9.66
C THR A 352 -34.18 -9.98 -10.49
N ARG A 353 -33.59 -11.00 -9.86
CA ARG A 353 -32.46 -11.76 -10.41
C ARG A 353 -32.98 -13.04 -11.05
N PHE A 354 -32.59 -13.30 -12.29
CA PHE A 354 -33.00 -14.48 -13.05
C PHE A 354 -31.78 -15.16 -13.67
N PRO A 355 -31.84 -16.44 -14.04
CA PRO A 355 -30.68 -17.11 -14.62
C PRO A 355 -30.19 -16.42 -15.90
N VAL A 356 -28.91 -16.04 -15.94
CA VAL A 356 -28.28 -15.38 -17.10
C VAL A 356 -27.32 -16.35 -17.78
N ALA A 357 -27.56 -16.70 -19.06
CA ALA A 357 -26.72 -17.65 -19.78
C ALA A 357 -25.30 -17.12 -20.06
N GLN A 358 -25.17 -15.81 -20.30
CA GLN A 358 -23.87 -15.20 -20.58
C GLN A 358 -22.90 -15.29 -19.39
N ALA A 359 -23.42 -15.41 -18.17
CA ALA A 359 -22.63 -15.49 -16.94
C ALA A 359 -21.80 -16.77 -16.82
N ASP A 360 -22.13 -17.81 -17.60
CA ASP A 360 -21.39 -19.09 -17.61
C ASP A 360 -19.91 -18.87 -18.00
N THR A 361 -19.63 -17.89 -18.86
CA THR A 361 -18.28 -17.52 -19.31
C THR A 361 -17.40 -16.93 -18.19
N LEU A 362 -18.01 -16.33 -17.17
CA LEU A 362 -17.29 -15.69 -16.07
C LEU A 362 -17.11 -16.62 -14.88
N TYR A 363 -18.18 -17.31 -14.48
CA TYR A 363 -18.19 -18.03 -13.21
C TYR A 363 -17.63 -19.46 -13.29
N GLY A 364 -17.30 -19.94 -14.49
CA GLY A 364 -16.69 -21.25 -14.73
C GLY A 364 -17.61 -22.42 -14.39
N GLU A 365 -17.35 -23.59 -14.97
CA GLU A 365 -18.13 -24.81 -14.70
C GLU A 365 -17.76 -25.41 -13.34
N ASN A 366 -18.77 -25.83 -12.58
CA ASN A 366 -18.65 -26.67 -11.40
C ASN A 366 -18.98 -28.11 -11.78
N ASN A 367 -18.06 -29.02 -11.48
CA ASN A 367 -18.14 -30.43 -11.86
C ASN A 367 -18.99 -31.29 -10.91
N VAL A 368 -19.49 -30.73 -9.79
CA VAL A 368 -20.13 -31.53 -8.74
C VAL A 368 -21.62 -31.77 -9.01
N SER A 369 -22.41 -30.72 -9.24
CA SER A 369 -23.85 -30.85 -9.52
C SER A 369 -24.44 -29.57 -10.13
N ALA A 370 -25.48 -29.72 -10.94
CA ALA A 370 -26.23 -28.59 -11.48
C ALA A 370 -27.09 -27.94 -10.38
N CYS A 371 -27.18 -26.61 -10.38
CA CYS A 371 -28.03 -25.86 -9.48
C CYS A 371 -29.50 -26.32 -9.63
N PRO A 372 -30.19 -26.73 -8.55
CA PRO A 372 -31.57 -27.23 -8.63
C PRO A 372 -32.58 -26.15 -9.02
N HIS A 373 -32.22 -24.86 -8.86
CA HIS A 373 -33.10 -23.73 -9.16
C HIS A 373 -33.07 -23.30 -10.63
N CYS A 374 -31.93 -23.47 -11.30
CA CYS A 374 -31.75 -22.95 -12.66
C CYS A 374 -31.03 -23.89 -13.64
N GLY A 375 -30.63 -25.08 -13.19
CA GLY A 375 -29.87 -26.05 -13.98
C GLY A 375 -28.41 -25.64 -14.27
N SER A 376 -27.95 -24.48 -13.78
CA SER A 376 -26.57 -24.03 -14.01
C SER A 376 -25.57 -24.99 -13.41
N ARG A 377 -24.63 -25.46 -14.23
CA ARG A 377 -23.41 -26.10 -13.72
C ARG A 377 -22.36 -25.07 -13.35
N SER A 378 -22.51 -23.82 -13.74
CA SER A 378 -21.49 -22.79 -13.52
C SER A 378 -21.74 -21.95 -12.28
N GLY A 379 -20.64 -21.53 -11.64
CA GLY A 379 -20.60 -20.51 -10.60
C GLY A 379 -21.33 -20.82 -9.31
N ILE A 380 -20.66 -21.48 -8.36
CA ILE A 380 -21.17 -21.67 -7.00
C ILE A 380 -20.20 -21.03 -6.00
N TYR A 381 -20.72 -20.23 -5.07
CA TYR A 381 -19.96 -19.63 -3.99
C TYR A 381 -20.76 -19.71 -2.70
N GLY A 382 -20.18 -20.30 -1.64
CA GLY A 382 -20.80 -20.36 -0.31
C GLY A 382 -22.24 -20.87 -0.34
N ASP A 383 -22.45 -22.04 -0.95
CA ASP A 383 -23.76 -22.69 -1.15
C ASP A 383 -24.78 -21.85 -1.94
N ARG A 384 -24.33 -20.88 -2.75
CA ARG A 384 -25.20 -20.08 -3.62
C ARG A 384 -24.76 -20.17 -5.07
N CYS A 385 -25.73 -20.34 -5.97
CA CYS A 385 -25.49 -20.22 -7.39
C CYS A 385 -25.30 -18.75 -7.78
N LEU A 386 -24.14 -18.40 -8.34
CA LEU A 386 -23.82 -17.07 -8.86
C LEU A 386 -24.62 -16.71 -10.12
N ARG A 387 -25.38 -17.63 -10.70
CA ARG A 387 -26.27 -17.36 -11.85
C ARG A 387 -27.67 -16.91 -11.42
N CYS A 388 -28.26 -17.57 -10.42
CA CYS A 388 -29.66 -17.33 -10.03
C CYS A 388 -29.85 -16.97 -8.55
N GLY A 389 -28.81 -17.02 -7.73
CA GLY A 389 -28.86 -16.78 -6.29
C GLY A 389 -29.43 -17.90 -5.44
N GLY A 390 -29.92 -18.97 -6.07
CA GLY A 390 -30.54 -20.10 -5.38
C GLY A 390 -29.52 -20.85 -4.52
N THR A 391 -29.98 -21.30 -3.36
CA THR A 391 -29.15 -22.10 -2.45
C THR A 391 -28.89 -23.47 -3.08
N VAL A 392 -27.63 -23.87 -3.17
CA VAL A 392 -27.21 -25.18 -3.65
C VAL A 392 -26.70 -25.97 -2.46
N LYS A 393 -27.39 -27.04 -2.10
CA LYS A 393 -26.81 -28.05 -1.20
C LYS A 393 -25.84 -28.88 -2.04
N ILE A 394 -24.54 -28.70 -1.81
CA ILE A 394 -23.49 -29.52 -2.41
C ILE A 394 -23.44 -30.86 -1.70
#